data_AF-A0A353DKU7-F1
#
_entry.id   AF-A0A353DKU7-F1
#
_cell.length_a   1.000
_cell.length_b   1.000
_cell.length_c   1.000
_cell.angle_alpha   90.00
_cell.angle_beta   90.00
_cell.angle_gamma   90.00
#
_symmetry.space_group_name_H-M   'P 1'
#
loop_
_entity.id
_entity.type
_entity.pdbx_description
1 polymer ?
#
loop_
_entity_poly.entity_id
_entity_poly.type
_entity_poly.pdbx_seq_one_letter_code
_entity_poly.pdbx_strand_id
1 'polypeptide(L)'
;MIATAIIASLAIVLTFLCLLLFPKITIKGHDFSTFYWPSLLALLILLCTSLLPIQDYFSSLIKDTTMNPLEILLLFFGTAFISTVLDELGFFSYLASLAVKRAKDSQFALFIILYFLCAFLTMFTSNDIVIISFTPFILFFAKDAKINPIPYLFCEFVAANTWSMMFIFGNPTNVYLSSFFSLDFVSYFIRMWFPTLLAGLLSLGLLVLLFRKDLKEKMSVIATKEEIREPFVLYSALAILLLVTIFMAISSFFSLPMWIFACMGALLL
;
A
#
# COMPACT_ATOMS: atom_id res chain seq x y z
N MET A 1 24.48 -20.68 12.72
CA MET A 1 23.18 -21.07 12.12
C MET A 1 22.06 -21.24 13.15
N ILE A 2 22.22 -22.05 14.21
CA ILE A 2 21.15 -22.21 15.23
C ILE A 2 20.97 -20.93 16.07
N ALA A 3 22.06 -20.35 16.57
CA ALA A 3 22.00 -19.11 17.38
C ALA A 3 21.42 -17.93 16.59
N THR A 4 21.80 -17.77 15.32
CA THR A 4 21.26 -16.75 14.41
C THR A 4 19.76 -16.92 14.19
N ALA A 5 19.30 -18.16 14.00
CA ALA A 5 17.88 -18.46 13.83
C ALA A 5 17.08 -18.15 15.11
N ILE A 6 17.59 -18.51 16.29
CA ILE A 6 16.94 -18.22 17.58
C ILE A 6 16.79 -16.71 17.78
N ILE A 7 17.86 -15.94 17.55
CA ILE A 7 17.82 -14.48 17.71
C ILE A 7 16.81 -13.86 16.73
N ALA A 8 16.79 -14.30 15.47
CA ALA A 8 15.83 -13.82 14.48
C ALA A 8 14.38 -14.19 14.84
N SER A 9 14.11 -15.43 15.25
CA SER A 9 12.77 -15.86 15.68
C SER A 9 12.29 -15.09 16.90
N LEU A 10 13.17 -14.87 17.88
CA LEU A 10 12.85 -14.11 19.09
C LEU A 10 12.59 -12.63 18.76
N ALA A 11 13.34 -12.05 17.83
CA ALA A 11 13.09 -10.69 17.32
C ALA A 11 11.69 -10.57 16.69
N ILE A 12 11.31 -11.53 15.84
CA ILE A 12 9.97 -11.55 15.21
C ILE A 12 8.88 -11.60 16.29
N VAL A 13 8.99 -12.53 17.24
CA VAL A 13 8.00 -12.67 18.32
C VAL A 13 7.91 -11.40 19.17
N LEU A 14 9.05 -10.82 19.54
CA LEU A 14 9.09 -9.57 20.31
C LEU A 14 8.52 -8.39 19.52
N THR A 15 8.80 -8.27 18.23
CA THR A 15 8.23 -7.24 17.37
C THR A 15 6.70 -7.34 17.34
N PHE A 16 6.15 -8.55 17.17
CA PHE A 16 4.70 -8.77 17.25
C PHE A 16 4.13 -8.45 18.65
N LEU A 17 4.79 -8.89 19.72
CA LEU A 17 4.36 -8.59 21.09
C LEU A 17 4.37 -7.09 21.40
N CYS A 18 5.42 -6.38 21.00
CA CYS A 18 5.52 -4.92 21.15
C CYS A 18 4.39 -4.21 20.38
N LEU A 19 4.08 -4.67 19.17
CA LEU A 19 3.01 -4.11 18.34
C LEU A 19 1.63 -4.30 18.99
N LEU A 20 1.38 -5.46 19.61
CA LEU A 20 0.08 -5.77 20.25
C LEU A 20 -0.08 -5.15 21.65
N LEU A 21 0.97 -5.14 22.47
CA LEU A 21 0.87 -4.77 23.90
C LEU A 21 1.24 -3.31 24.16
N PHE A 22 2.26 -2.79 23.46
CA PHE A 22 2.83 -1.47 23.76
C PHE A 22 3.19 -0.73 22.47
N PRO A 23 2.25 -0.46 21.55
CA PRO A 23 2.57 0.09 20.23
C PRO A 23 3.32 1.43 20.30
N LYS A 24 3.09 2.21 21.35
CA LYS A 24 3.79 3.46 21.66
C LYS A 24 4.17 3.50 23.14
N ILE A 25 5.38 3.97 23.43
CA ILE A 25 5.82 4.32 24.79
C ILE A 25 6.17 5.81 24.77
N THR A 26 5.54 6.58 25.66
CA THR A 26 5.84 8.00 25.84
C THR A 26 6.91 8.16 26.91
N ILE A 27 8.11 8.60 26.52
CA ILE A 27 9.22 8.89 27.45
C ILE A 27 9.49 10.38 27.41
N LYS A 28 9.42 11.06 28.57
CA LYS A 28 9.71 12.49 28.71
C LYS A 28 8.95 13.38 27.67
N GLY A 29 7.69 13.04 27.39
CA GLY A 29 6.85 13.80 26.46
C GLY A 29 7.08 13.52 24.97
N HIS A 30 7.95 12.58 24.61
CA HIS A 30 8.13 12.11 23.24
C HIS A 30 7.57 10.70 23.07
N ASP A 31 6.76 10.52 22.03
CA ASP A 31 6.19 9.22 21.67
C ASP A 31 7.18 8.41 20.85
N PHE A 32 7.58 7.24 21.36
CA PHE A 32 8.42 6.29 20.65
C PHE A 32 7.60 5.07 20.24
N SER A 33 7.56 4.78 18.93
CA SER A 33 7.00 3.54 18.44
C SER A 33 7.92 2.38 18.80
N THR A 34 7.36 1.31 19.38
CA THR A 34 8.17 0.21 19.94
C THR A 34 8.48 -0.88 18.94
N PHE A 35 7.68 -1.02 17.88
CA PHE A 35 7.67 -2.20 17.02
C PHE A 35 8.98 -2.45 16.26
N TYR A 36 9.78 -1.43 15.95
CA TYR A 36 11.04 -1.61 15.21
C TYR A 36 12.25 -1.91 16.13
N TRP A 37 12.14 -1.65 17.43
CA TRP A 37 13.26 -1.79 18.37
C TRP A 37 13.74 -3.24 18.54
N PRO A 38 12.87 -4.27 18.68
CA PRO A 38 13.34 -5.64 18.82
C PRO A 38 14.14 -6.13 17.61
N SER A 39 13.70 -5.79 16.40
CA SER A 39 14.42 -6.09 15.16
C SER A 39 15.78 -5.39 15.11
N LEU A 40 15.85 -4.12 15.53
CA LEU A 40 17.11 -3.36 15.57
C LEU A 40 18.09 -3.94 16.60
N LEU A 41 17.61 -4.25 17.81
CA LEU A 41 18.42 -4.85 18.87
C LEU A 41 18.95 -6.23 18.45
N ALA A 42 18.12 -7.03 17.79
CA ALA A 42 18.54 -8.33 17.27
C ALA A 42 19.66 -8.19 16.23
N LEU A 43 19.57 -7.23 15.31
CA LEU A 43 20.65 -6.93 14.37
C LEU A 43 21.94 -6.52 15.09
N LEU A 44 21.85 -5.64 16.08
CA LEU A 44 23.00 -5.21 16.88
C LEU A 44 23.66 -6.40 17.61
N ILE A 45 22.86 -7.28 18.21
CA ILE A 45 23.37 -8.49 18.87
C ILE A 45 24.10 -9.39 17.87
N LEU A 46 23.53 -9.62 16.68
CA LEU A 46 24.14 -10.46 15.64
C LEU A 46 25.49 -9.90 15.16
N LEU A 47 25.59 -8.58 15.01
CA LEU A 47 26.82 -7.89 14.61
C LEU A 47 27.87 -7.93 15.73
N CYS A 48 27.50 -7.58 16.98
CA CYS A 48 28.42 -7.58 18.12
C CYS A 48 28.96 -8.97 18.48
N THR A 49 28.14 -10.01 18.30
CA THR A 49 28.54 -11.40 18.57
C THR A 49 29.35 -12.02 17.43
N SER A 50 29.59 -11.29 16.33
CA SER A 50 30.24 -11.79 15.10
C SER A 50 29.57 -13.04 14.51
N LEU A 51 28.31 -13.32 14.90
CA LEU A 51 27.48 -14.37 14.31
C LEU A 51 27.06 -14.01 12.89
N LEU A 52 27.06 -12.72 12.57
CA LEU A 52 26.89 -12.17 11.24
C LEU A 52 28.02 -11.16 10.99
N PRO A 53 29.08 -11.53 10.25
CA PRO A 53 30.20 -10.64 9.98
C PRO A 53 29.73 -9.37 9.27
N ILE A 54 30.26 -8.22 9.69
CA ILE A 54 29.83 -6.91 9.16
C ILE A 54 30.11 -6.79 7.66
N GLN A 55 31.18 -7.45 7.18
CA GLN A 55 31.54 -7.50 5.77
C GLN A 55 30.49 -8.28 4.97
N ASP A 56 30.01 -9.41 5.51
CA ASP A 56 28.95 -10.19 4.88
C ASP A 56 27.66 -9.39 4.82
N TYR A 57 27.29 -8.70 5.91
CA TYR A 57 26.12 -7.81 5.95
C TYR A 57 26.14 -6.74 4.87
N PHE A 58 27.21 -5.94 4.82
CA PHE A 58 27.33 -4.88 3.81
C PHE A 58 27.44 -5.45 2.40
N SER A 59 28.11 -6.60 2.24
CA SER A 59 28.16 -7.28 0.94
C SER A 59 26.76 -7.74 0.50
N SER A 60 25.90 -8.20 1.40
CA SER A 60 24.53 -8.59 1.09
C SER A 60 23.63 -7.41 0.72
N LEU A 61 23.94 -6.19 1.21
CA LEU A 61 23.22 -4.98 0.82
C LEU A 61 23.62 -4.48 -0.58
N ILE A 62 24.87 -4.69 -0.99
CA ILE A 62 25.41 -4.13 -2.24
C ILE A 62 25.41 -5.18 -3.37
N LYS A 63 25.49 -6.47 -3.04
CA LYS A 63 25.52 -7.53 -4.05
C LYS A 63 24.23 -7.53 -4.86
N ASP A 64 24.42 -7.65 -6.17
CA ASP A 64 23.38 -7.87 -7.15
C ASP A 64 22.86 -9.30 -6.99
N THR A 65 22.00 -9.48 -6.00
CA THR A 65 21.30 -10.72 -5.69
C THR A 65 19.83 -10.49 -5.95
N THR A 66 19.12 -11.55 -6.31
CA THR A 66 17.67 -11.49 -6.54
C THR A 66 16.89 -10.93 -5.36
N MET A 67 17.48 -10.94 -4.15
CA MET A 67 16.95 -10.41 -2.89
C MET A 67 17.79 -9.30 -2.28
N ASN A 68 18.17 -8.30 -3.09
CA ASN A 68 18.82 -7.10 -2.58
C ASN A 68 17.82 -6.20 -1.82
N PRO A 69 18.00 -5.99 -0.50
CA PRO A 69 17.06 -5.18 0.30
C PRO A 69 16.99 -3.72 -0.14
N LEU A 70 18.10 -3.14 -0.62
CA LEU A 70 18.13 -1.75 -1.07
C LEU A 70 17.29 -1.57 -2.33
N GLU A 71 17.35 -2.51 -3.26
CA GLU A 71 16.54 -2.46 -4.49
C GLU A 71 15.04 -2.52 -4.19
N ILE A 72 14.64 -3.40 -3.27
CA ILE A 72 13.26 -3.51 -2.79
C ILE A 72 12.79 -2.19 -2.16
N LEU A 73 13.62 -1.60 -1.29
CA LEU A 73 13.31 -0.33 -0.63
C LEU A 73 13.25 0.82 -1.64
N LEU A 74 14.18 0.90 -2.59
CA LEU A 74 14.18 1.94 -3.63
C LEU A 74 12.95 1.83 -4.53
N LEU A 75 12.58 0.61 -4.94
CA LEU A 75 11.35 0.37 -5.69
C LEU A 75 10.13 0.84 -4.91
N PHE A 76 10.00 0.43 -3.65
CA PHE A 76 8.86 0.79 -2.80
C PHE A 76 8.79 2.29 -2.51
N PHE A 77 9.90 2.92 -2.11
CA PHE A 77 9.91 4.35 -1.83
C PHE A 77 9.67 5.19 -3.09
N GLY A 78 10.18 4.78 -4.25
CA GLY A 78 9.92 5.46 -5.51
C GLY A 78 8.44 5.47 -5.88
N THR A 79 7.77 4.32 -5.81
CA THR A 79 6.33 4.23 -6.12
C THR A 79 5.44 4.88 -5.06
N ALA A 80 5.82 4.77 -3.77
CA ALA A 80 5.15 5.47 -2.69
C ALA A 80 5.26 6.99 -2.85
N PHE A 81 6.44 7.51 -3.18
CA PHE A 81 6.64 8.95 -3.41
C PHE A 81 5.76 9.49 -4.53
N ILE A 82 5.73 8.82 -5.69
CA ILE A 82 4.85 9.20 -6.81
C ILE A 82 3.38 9.22 -6.38
N SER A 83 2.96 8.22 -5.59
CA SER A 83 1.59 8.14 -5.06
C SER A 83 1.29 9.26 -4.06
N THR A 84 2.25 9.66 -3.22
CA THR A 84 2.10 10.77 -2.27
C THR A 84 1.98 12.09 -3.00
N VAL A 85 2.76 12.32 -4.06
CA VAL A 85 2.64 13.50 -4.90
C VAL A 85 1.23 13.61 -5.50
N LEU A 86 0.66 12.50 -5.99
CA LEU A 86 -0.73 12.49 -6.48
C LEU A 86 -1.74 12.84 -5.39
N ASP A 87 -1.53 12.37 -4.16
CA ASP A 87 -2.40 12.70 -3.03
C ASP A 87 -2.35 14.18 -2.65
N GLU A 88 -1.14 14.75 -2.53
CA GLU A 88 -0.93 16.17 -2.24
C GLU A 88 -1.55 17.08 -3.31
N LEU A 89 -1.58 16.63 -4.57
CA LEU A 89 -2.27 17.31 -5.68
C LEU A 89 -3.80 17.19 -5.62
N GLY A 90 -4.35 16.44 -4.66
CA GLY A 90 -5.78 16.25 -4.44
C GLY A 90 -6.42 15.22 -5.37
N PHE A 91 -5.64 14.34 -6.00
CA PHE A 91 -6.15 13.34 -6.95
C PHE A 91 -7.20 12.40 -6.32
N PHE A 92 -6.86 11.82 -5.18
CA PHE A 92 -7.69 10.82 -4.52
C PHE A 92 -8.98 11.44 -3.98
N SER A 93 -8.89 12.59 -3.31
CA SER A 93 -10.05 13.36 -2.83
C SER A 93 -10.95 13.81 -3.97
N TYR A 94 -10.40 14.23 -5.11
CA TYR A 94 -11.17 14.55 -6.31
C TYR A 94 -11.95 13.33 -6.83
N LEU A 95 -11.30 12.17 -6.96
CA LEU A 95 -11.97 10.94 -7.42
C LEU A 95 -13.05 10.47 -6.44
N ALA A 96 -12.80 10.60 -5.15
CA ALA A 96 -13.78 10.28 -4.12
C ALA A 96 -15.00 11.22 -4.20
N SER A 97 -14.78 12.51 -4.48
CA SER A 97 -15.87 13.47 -4.74
C SER A 97 -16.72 13.07 -5.94
N LEU A 98 -16.08 12.57 -7.01
CA LEU A 98 -16.76 12.10 -8.22
C LEU A 98 -17.57 10.83 -7.95
N ALA A 99 -17.06 9.93 -7.08
CA ALA A 99 -17.78 8.75 -6.64
C ALA A 99 -19.11 9.12 -5.94
N VAL A 100 -19.08 10.09 -5.03
CA VAL A 100 -20.29 10.61 -4.36
C VAL A 100 -21.27 11.22 -5.35
N LYS A 101 -20.79 12.05 -6.29
CA LYS A 101 -21.65 12.65 -7.33
C LYS A 101 -22.34 11.60 -8.20
N ARG A 102 -21.66 10.50 -8.52
CA ARG A 102 -22.23 9.39 -9.30
C ARG A 102 -23.21 8.53 -8.51
N ALA A 103 -22.98 8.34 -7.22
CA ALA A 103 -23.83 7.54 -6.34
C ALA A 103 -25.18 8.19 -6.02
N LYS A 104 -25.27 9.52 -6.11
CA LYS A 104 -26.48 10.30 -5.82
C LYS A 104 -27.00 10.06 -4.40
N ASP A 105 -28.20 9.50 -4.23
CA ASP A 105 -28.87 9.25 -2.95
C ASP A 105 -28.73 7.79 -2.48
N SER A 106 -27.97 6.94 -3.19
CA SER A 106 -27.86 5.51 -2.89
C SER A 106 -26.57 5.16 -2.16
N GLN A 107 -26.71 4.73 -0.90
CA GLN A 107 -25.60 4.22 -0.09
C GLN A 107 -24.93 3.00 -0.71
N PHE A 108 -25.74 2.07 -1.25
CA PHE A 108 -25.24 0.88 -1.95
C PHE A 108 -24.46 1.22 -3.22
N ALA A 109 -24.96 2.15 -4.04
CA ALA A 109 -24.23 2.57 -5.24
C ALA A 109 -22.88 3.20 -4.88
N LEU A 110 -22.85 4.05 -3.84
CA LEU A 110 -21.60 4.64 -3.36
C LEU A 110 -20.62 3.57 -2.89
N PHE A 111 -21.10 2.60 -2.12
CA PHE A 111 -20.28 1.52 -1.59
C PHE A 111 -19.60 0.75 -2.73
N ILE A 112 -20.36 0.38 -3.76
CA ILE A 112 -19.83 -0.33 -4.92
C ILE A 112 -18.85 0.53 -5.72
N ILE A 113 -19.16 1.81 -5.95
CA ILE A 113 -18.26 2.71 -6.67
C ILE A 113 -16.95 2.89 -5.89
N LEU A 114 -17.02 3.14 -4.58
CA LEU A 114 -15.82 3.28 -3.74
C LEU A 114 -15.00 2.00 -3.69
N TYR A 115 -15.63 0.83 -3.61
CA TYR A 115 -14.93 -0.45 -3.67
C TYR A 115 -14.09 -0.57 -4.94
N PHE A 116 -14.72 -0.41 -6.10
CA PHE A 116 -14.02 -0.54 -7.39
C PHE A 116 -13.03 0.58 -7.63
N LEU A 117 -13.29 1.79 -7.11
CA LEU A 117 -12.36 2.90 -7.18
C LEU A 117 -11.09 2.60 -6.37
N CYS A 118 -11.22 2.19 -5.10
CA CYS A 118 -10.08 1.82 -4.26
C CYS A 118 -9.33 0.62 -4.86
N ALA A 119 -10.07 -0.39 -5.33
CA ALA A 119 -9.53 -1.57 -6.00
C ALA A 119 -8.70 -1.22 -7.24
N PHE A 120 -9.20 -0.32 -8.07
CA PHE A 120 -8.49 0.11 -9.27
C PHE A 120 -7.25 0.93 -8.91
N LEU A 121 -7.39 1.89 -8.01
CA LEU A 121 -6.30 2.79 -7.63
C LEU A 121 -5.14 2.02 -7.00
N THR A 122 -5.42 1.16 -6.01
CA THR A 122 -4.39 0.41 -5.29
C THR A 122 -3.62 -0.59 -6.15
N MET A 123 -4.10 -0.94 -7.35
CA MET A 123 -3.31 -1.75 -8.28
C MET A 123 -2.10 -0.95 -8.76
N PHE A 124 -2.30 0.34 -9.05
CA PHE A 124 -1.29 1.20 -9.65
C PHE A 124 -0.54 2.06 -8.63
N THR A 125 -1.15 2.34 -7.48
CA THR A 125 -0.60 3.16 -6.41
C THR A 125 -0.35 2.33 -5.15
N SER A 126 0.30 2.93 -4.15
CA SER A 126 0.44 2.30 -2.83
C SER A 126 -0.92 2.12 -2.15
N ASN A 127 -1.16 0.93 -1.61
CA ASN A 127 -2.33 0.62 -0.79
C ASN A 127 -2.42 1.51 0.46
N ASP A 128 -1.29 1.82 1.09
CA ASP A 128 -1.23 2.62 2.31
C ASP A 128 -1.68 4.05 2.05
N ILE A 129 -1.29 4.61 0.90
CA ILE A 129 -1.67 5.96 0.48
C ILE A 129 -3.17 6.00 0.18
N VAL A 130 -3.69 5.04 -0.59
CA VAL A 130 -5.15 4.95 -0.83
C VAL A 130 -5.92 4.94 0.49
N ILE A 131 -5.47 4.16 1.49
CA ILE A 131 -6.13 4.10 2.80
C ILE A 131 -6.03 5.44 3.55
N ILE A 132 -4.85 6.04 3.61
CA ILE A 132 -4.63 7.29 4.34
C ILE A 132 -5.41 8.45 3.71
N SER A 133 -5.56 8.48 2.39
CA SER A 133 -6.27 9.53 1.66
C SER A 133 -7.78 9.36 1.69
N PHE A 134 -8.29 8.13 1.50
CA PHE A 134 -9.73 7.89 1.45
C PHE A 134 -10.38 7.86 2.83
N THR A 135 -9.70 7.38 3.87
CA THR A 135 -10.23 7.34 5.24
C THR A 135 -10.79 8.69 5.74
N PRO A 136 -10.03 9.81 5.71
CA PRO A 136 -10.56 11.11 6.13
C PRO A 136 -11.72 11.56 5.23
N PHE A 137 -11.63 11.34 3.91
CA PHE A 137 -12.72 11.64 2.99
C PHE A 137 -14.00 10.90 3.36
N ILE A 138 -13.93 9.60 3.62
CA ILE A 138 -15.07 8.77 4.01
C ILE A 138 -15.67 9.26 5.32
N LEU A 139 -14.83 9.61 6.30
CA LEU A 139 -15.29 10.16 7.58
C LEU A 139 -16.03 11.49 7.41
N PHE A 140 -15.47 12.43 6.62
CA PHE A 140 -16.10 13.71 6.34
C PHE A 140 -17.42 13.55 5.60
N PHE A 141 -17.41 12.77 4.53
CA PHE A 141 -18.61 12.52 3.73
C PHE A 141 -19.69 11.81 4.55
N ALA A 142 -19.36 10.77 5.32
CA ALA A 142 -20.34 10.04 6.11
C ALA A 142 -20.98 10.93 7.18
N LYS A 143 -20.18 11.82 7.78
CA LYS A 143 -20.67 12.83 8.73
C LYS A 143 -21.65 13.80 8.06
N ASP A 144 -21.29 14.32 6.89
CA ASP A 144 -22.14 15.25 6.14
C ASP A 144 -23.42 14.56 5.63
N ALA A 145 -23.32 13.28 5.27
CA ALA A 145 -24.42 12.48 4.74
C ALA A 145 -25.34 11.93 5.85
N LYS A 146 -24.91 12.07 7.11
CA LYS A 146 -25.51 11.49 8.31
C LYS A 146 -25.70 9.98 8.20
N ILE A 147 -24.71 9.29 7.64
CA ILE A 147 -24.70 7.83 7.50
C ILE A 147 -23.59 7.21 8.33
N ASN A 148 -23.66 5.91 8.55
CA ASN A 148 -22.62 5.17 9.24
C ASN A 148 -21.35 5.06 8.35
N PRO A 149 -20.17 5.53 8.77
CA PRO A 149 -18.93 5.41 8.00
C PRO A 149 -18.38 3.99 7.93
N ILE A 150 -18.74 3.11 8.87
CA ILE A 150 -18.12 1.79 9.07
C ILE A 150 -18.13 0.93 7.79
N PRO A 151 -19.24 0.77 7.05
CA PRO A 151 -19.24 -0.03 5.83
C PRO A 151 -18.20 0.44 4.80
N TYR A 152 -18.07 1.75 4.65
CA TYR A 152 -17.18 2.37 3.67
C TYR A 152 -15.70 2.25 4.05
N LEU A 153 -15.37 2.40 5.33
CA LEU A 153 -14.00 2.20 5.83
C LEU A 153 -13.56 0.74 5.69
N PHE A 154 -14.43 -0.22 6.02
CA PHE A 154 -14.12 -1.64 5.82
C PHE A 154 -13.99 -1.98 4.33
N CYS A 155 -14.86 -1.41 3.50
CA CYS A 155 -14.81 -1.56 2.05
C CYS A 155 -13.48 -1.08 1.47
N GLU A 156 -13.09 0.15 1.77
CA GLU A 156 -11.81 0.74 1.39
C GLU A 156 -10.64 -0.13 1.85
N PHE A 157 -10.58 -0.45 3.15
CA PHE A 157 -9.48 -1.21 3.73
C PHE A 157 -9.31 -2.59 3.07
N VAL A 158 -10.41 -3.32 2.88
CA VAL A 158 -10.38 -4.65 2.26
C VAL A 158 -10.07 -4.56 0.78
N ALA A 159 -10.63 -3.57 0.06
CA ALA A 159 -10.35 -3.38 -1.36
C ALA A 159 -8.86 -3.03 -1.59
N ALA A 160 -8.34 -2.05 -0.85
CA ALA A 160 -6.95 -1.60 -0.95
C ALA A 160 -5.97 -2.75 -0.71
N ASN A 161 -6.14 -3.49 0.38
CA ASN A 161 -5.25 -4.63 0.68
C ASN A 161 -5.38 -5.75 -0.35
N THR A 162 -6.61 -6.12 -0.73
CA THR A 162 -6.84 -7.28 -1.58
C THR A 162 -6.33 -7.06 -3.00
N TRP A 163 -6.67 -5.93 -3.60
CA TRP A 163 -6.33 -5.65 -5.00
C TRP A 163 -4.88 -5.19 -5.18
N SER A 164 -4.21 -4.71 -4.12
CA SER A 164 -2.76 -4.43 -4.17
C SER A 164 -1.93 -5.66 -4.52
N MET A 165 -2.44 -6.88 -4.27
CA MET A 165 -1.76 -8.15 -4.60
C MET A 165 -1.62 -8.39 -6.11
N MET A 166 -2.36 -7.65 -6.94
CA MET A 166 -2.39 -7.85 -8.40
C MET A 166 -1.02 -7.64 -9.06
N PHE A 167 -0.27 -6.61 -8.63
CA PHE A 167 1.03 -6.26 -9.20
C PHE A 167 2.14 -6.26 -8.15
N ILE A 168 3.38 -6.52 -8.60
CA ILE A 168 4.57 -6.61 -7.73
C ILE A 168 4.75 -5.34 -6.90
N PHE A 169 4.59 -4.17 -7.51
CA PHE A 169 4.87 -2.87 -6.89
C PHE A 169 3.71 -2.33 -6.03
N GLY A 170 2.60 -3.06 -5.92
CA GLY A 170 1.42 -2.61 -5.17
C GLY A 170 1.65 -2.49 -3.66
N ASN A 171 2.53 -3.33 -3.10
CA ASN A 171 2.93 -3.25 -1.68
C ASN A 171 4.34 -3.85 -1.44
N PRO A 172 5.00 -3.56 -0.30
CA PRO A 172 6.33 -4.10 0.02
C PRO A 172 6.39 -5.63 0.08
N THR A 173 5.32 -6.27 0.55
CA THR A 173 5.24 -7.72 0.72
C THR A 173 5.32 -8.45 -0.62
N ASN A 174 4.67 -7.90 -1.65
CA ASN A 174 4.67 -8.43 -3.01
C ASN A 174 6.07 -8.34 -3.62
N VAL A 175 6.75 -7.20 -3.47
CA VAL A 175 8.13 -7.00 -3.92
C VAL A 175 9.06 -8.00 -3.24
N TYR A 176 8.91 -8.19 -1.92
CA TYR A 176 9.69 -9.16 -1.17
C TYR A 176 9.45 -10.59 -1.66
N LEU A 177 8.19 -11.00 -1.85
CA LEU A 177 7.85 -12.34 -2.32
C LEU A 177 8.33 -12.58 -3.76
N SER A 178 8.18 -11.61 -4.66
CA SER A 178 8.65 -11.76 -6.04
C SER A 178 10.17 -11.92 -6.06
N SER A 179 10.87 -11.12 -5.25
CA SER A 179 12.31 -11.18 -5.09
C SER A 179 12.79 -12.52 -4.51
N PHE A 180 12.13 -13.03 -3.47
CA PHE A 180 12.44 -14.33 -2.87
C PHE A 180 12.26 -15.50 -3.86
N PHE A 181 11.19 -15.48 -4.66
CA PHE A 181 10.92 -16.52 -5.66
C PHE A 181 11.57 -16.24 -7.03
N SER A 182 12.36 -15.17 -7.15
CA SER A 182 12.95 -14.70 -8.42
C SER A 182 11.90 -14.57 -9.55
N LEU A 183 10.71 -14.08 -9.21
CA LEU A 183 9.62 -13.85 -10.15
C LEU A 183 9.75 -12.46 -10.76
N ASP A 184 9.71 -12.43 -12.09
CA ASP A 184 9.58 -11.21 -12.87
C ASP A 184 8.12 -10.71 -12.88
N PHE A 185 7.88 -9.51 -13.41
CA PHE A 185 6.55 -8.87 -13.39
C PHE A 185 5.47 -9.77 -13.99
N VAL A 186 5.75 -10.35 -15.16
CA VAL A 186 4.79 -11.17 -15.90
C VAL A 186 4.52 -12.48 -15.17
N SER A 187 5.55 -13.17 -14.67
CA SER A 187 5.39 -14.43 -13.94
C SER A 187 4.64 -14.23 -12.62
N TYR A 188 4.90 -13.13 -11.92
CA TYR A 188 4.13 -12.77 -10.72
C TYR A 188 2.66 -12.51 -11.07
N PHE A 189 2.40 -11.66 -12.08
CA PHE A 189 1.04 -11.33 -12.49
C PHE A 189 0.25 -12.58 -12.87
N ILE A 190 0.81 -13.47 -13.71
CA ILE A 190 0.17 -14.73 -14.14
C ILE A 190 -0.20 -15.63 -12.96
N ARG A 191 0.58 -15.61 -11.87
CA ARG A 191 0.31 -16.40 -10.66
C ARG A 191 -0.71 -15.74 -9.75
N MET A 192 -0.72 -14.40 -9.69
CA MET A 192 -1.48 -13.65 -8.69
C MET A 192 -2.80 -13.08 -9.18
N TRP A 193 -3.01 -12.90 -10.50
CA TRP A 193 -4.22 -12.26 -11.02
C TRP A 193 -5.49 -13.02 -10.64
N PHE A 194 -5.48 -14.35 -10.78
CA PHE A 194 -6.66 -15.19 -10.52
C PHE A 194 -6.99 -15.29 -9.02
N PRO A 195 -6.02 -15.60 -8.12
CA PRO A 195 -6.25 -15.53 -6.68
C PRO A 195 -6.73 -14.15 -6.23
N THR A 196 -6.15 -13.07 -6.76
CA THR A 196 -6.53 -11.69 -6.41
C THR A 196 -7.96 -11.38 -6.85
N LEU A 197 -8.33 -11.75 -8.08
CA LEU A 197 -9.68 -11.55 -8.59
C LEU A 197 -10.72 -12.31 -7.76
N LEU A 198 -10.46 -13.59 -7.45
CA LEU A 198 -11.35 -14.39 -6.61
C LEU A 198 -11.47 -13.81 -5.21
N ALA A 199 -10.36 -13.47 -4.56
CA ALA A 199 -10.36 -12.87 -3.23
C ALA A 199 -11.10 -11.52 -3.22
N GLY A 200 -10.89 -10.69 -4.25
CA GLY A 200 -11.56 -9.40 -4.42
C GLY A 200 -13.07 -9.53 -4.60
N LEU A 201 -13.54 -10.47 -5.42
CA LEU A 201 -14.97 -10.68 -5.64
C LEU A 201 -15.65 -11.34 -4.43
N LEU A 202 -15.00 -12.32 -3.80
CA LEU A 202 -15.52 -12.98 -2.60
C LEU A 202 -15.58 -12.01 -1.41
N SER A 203 -14.54 -11.21 -1.20
CA SER A 203 -14.52 -10.20 -0.14
C SER A 203 -15.58 -9.12 -0.36
N LEU A 204 -15.76 -8.65 -1.61
CA LEU A 204 -16.88 -7.76 -1.95
C LEU A 204 -18.23 -8.37 -1.60
N GLY A 205 -18.47 -9.62 -2.01
CA GLY A 205 -19.71 -10.33 -1.71
C GLY A 205 -19.95 -10.47 -0.21
N LEU A 206 -18.93 -10.82 0.57
CA LEU A 206 -19.01 -10.92 2.02
C LEU A 206 -19.28 -9.57 2.68
N LEU A 207 -18.63 -8.50 2.24
CA LEU A 207 -18.86 -7.16 2.78
C LEU A 207 -20.28 -6.67 2.46
N VAL A 208 -20.77 -6.90 1.24
CA VAL A 208 -22.15 -6.59 0.87
C VAL A 208 -23.13 -7.36 1.76
N LEU A 209 -22.88 -8.64 2.02
CA LEU A 209 -23.73 -9.44 2.91
C LEU A 209 -23.68 -8.95 4.36
N LEU A 210 -22.50 -8.57 4.86
CA LEU A 210 -22.26 -8.10 6.21
C LEU A 210 -22.98 -6.76 6.46
N PHE A 211 -22.83 -5.81 5.54
CA PHE A 211 -23.35 -4.44 5.66
C PHE A 211 -24.68 -4.21 4.90
N ARG A 212 -25.34 -5.27 4.41
CA ARG A 212 -26.59 -5.17 3.64
C ARG A 212 -27.72 -4.39 4.33
N LYS A 213 -27.69 -4.30 5.66
CA LYS A 213 -28.70 -3.57 6.44
C LYS A 213 -28.41 -2.08 6.41
N ASP A 214 -27.16 -1.70 6.65
CA ASP A 214 -26.71 -0.30 6.62
C ASP A 214 -26.87 0.29 5.22
N LEU A 215 -26.54 -0.47 4.17
CA LEU A 215 -26.54 0.02 2.78
C LEU A 215 -27.91 0.20 2.11
N LYS A 216 -29.02 -0.16 2.79
CA LYS A 216 -30.38 -0.05 2.23
C LYS A 216 -30.97 1.34 2.32
N GLU A 217 -30.45 2.18 3.21
CA GLU A 217 -31.00 3.51 3.45
C GLU A 217 -30.56 4.50 2.37
N LYS A 218 -31.38 5.54 2.18
CA LYS A 218 -31.00 6.66 1.33
C LYS A 218 -30.04 7.57 2.07
N MET A 219 -29.12 8.19 1.34
CA MET A 219 -28.22 9.21 1.85
C MET A 219 -28.68 10.59 1.35
N SER A 220 -28.40 11.64 2.13
CA SER A 220 -28.58 13.01 1.64
C SER A 220 -27.59 13.30 0.53
N VAL A 221 -28.06 13.88 -0.58
CA VAL A 221 -27.19 14.30 -1.68
C VAL A 221 -26.35 15.48 -1.21
N ILE A 222 -25.03 15.32 -1.20
CA ILE A 222 -24.09 16.38 -0.83
C ILE A 222 -23.43 16.91 -2.09
N ALA A 223 -23.37 18.24 -2.20
CA ALA A 223 -22.54 18.90 -3.18
C ALA A 223 -21.08 18.89 -2.68
N THR A 224 -20.29 17.92 -3.14
CA THR A 224 -18.84 17.91 -2.93
C THR A 224 -18.17 18.82 -3.94
N LYS A 225 -17.44 19.84 -3.46
CA LYS A 225 -16.75 20.81 -4.31
C LYS A 225 -15.24 20.73 -4.06
N GLU A 226 -14.67 19.62 -4.49
CA GLU A 226 -13.22 19.44 -4.60
C GLU A 226 -12.81 19.87 -6.01
N GLU A 227 -11.99 20.93 -6.09
CA GLU A 227 -11.39 21.42 -7.32
C GLU A 227 -9.90 21.07 -7.32
N ILE A 228 -9.42 20.48 -8.41
CA ILE A 228 -7.99 20.21 -8.60
C ILE A 228 -7.28 21.56 -8.71
N ARG A 229 -6.38 21.85 -7.77
CA ARG A 229 -5.66 23.13 -7.71
C ARG A 229 -4.72 23.31 -8.90
N GLU A 230 -3.99 22.24 -9.26
CA GLU A 230 -2.94 22.27 -10.28
C GLU A 230 -3.11 21.13 -11.30
N PRO A 231 -4.04 21.28 -12.27
CA PRO A 231 -4.38 20.20 -13.19
C PRO A 231 -3.21 19.79 -14.08
N PHE A 232 -2.34 20.73 -14.47
CA PHE A 232 -1.17 20.41 -15.29
C PHE A 232 -0.21 19.45 -14.57
N VAL A 233 0.13 19.76 -13.32
CA VAL A 233 1.04 18.94 -12.49
C VAL A 233 0.42 17.58 -12.18
N LEU A 234 -0.91 17.54 -11.96
CA LEU A 234 -1.64 16.28 -11.79
C LEU A 234 -1.55 15.39 -13.03
N TYR A 235 -1.80 15.94 -14.22
CA TYR A 235 -1.74 15.14 -15.45
C TYR A 235 -0.31 14.67 -15.76
N SER A 236 0.71 15.47 -15.46
CA SER A 236 2.10 15.02 -15.59
C SER A 236 2.44 13.90 -14.59
N ALA A 237 2.00 14.01 -13.34
CA ALA A 237 2.21 12.96 -12.33
C ALA A 237 1.50 11.65 -12.68
N LEU A 238 0.27 11.71 -13.20
CA LEU A 238 -0.44 10.53 -13.70
C LEU A 238 0.25 9.92 -14.92
N ALA A 239 0.74 10.76 -15.85
CA ALA A 239 1.49 10.28 -17.00
C ALA A 239 2.79 9.59 -16.56
N ILE A 240 3.52 10.15 -15.60
CA ILE A 240 4.72 9.55 -15.02
C ILE A 240 4.39 8.23 -14.33
N LEU A 241 3.34 8.15 -13.51
CA LEU A 241 2.91 6.90 -12.87
C LEU A 241 2.62 5.79 -13.90
N LEU A 242 1.85 6.12 -14.94
CA LEU A 242 1.52 5.16 -16.00
C LEU A 242 2.77 4.72 -16.77
N LEU A 243 3.64 5.68 -17.10
CA LEU A 243 4.89 5.42 -17.81
C LEU A 243 5.83 4.54 -16.98
N VAL A 244 6.00 4.83 -15.69
CA VAL A 244 6.78 4.03 -14.74
C VAL A 244 6.20 2.62 -14.63
N THR A 245 4.88 2.49 -14.53
CA THR A 245 4.20 1.19 -14.52
C THR A 245 4.48 0.37 -15.78
N ILE A 246 4.36 1.00 -16.95
CA ILE A 246 4.64 0.36 -18.25
C ILE A 246 6.10 -0.05 -18.35
N PHE A 247 7.03 0.84 -17.98
CA PHE A 247 8.46 0.51 -18.03
C PHE A 247 8.85 -0.58 -17.05
N MET A 248 8.27 -0.61 -15.84
CA MET A 248 8.47 -1.73 -14.91
C MET A 248 7.94 -3.04 -15.49
N ALA A 249 6.75 -3.04 -16.11
CA ALA A 249 6.22 -4.23 -16.76
C ALA A 249 7.11 -4.71 -17.92
N ILE A 250 7.67 -3.78 -18.69
CA ILE A 250 8.55 -4.08 -19.83
C ILE A 250 9.97 -4.47 -19.37
N SER A 251 10.44 -3.96 -18.24
CA SER A 251 11.79 -4.22 -17.71
C SER A 251 12.06 -5.72 -17.52
N SER A 252 10.99 -6.47 -17.21
CA SER A 252 10.91 -7.94 -17.18
C SER A 252 11.54 -8.60 -18.41
N PHE A 253 11.29 -8.05 -19.61
CA PHE A 253 11.77 -8.62 -20.88
C PHE A 253 13.23 -8.30 -21.17
N PHE A 254 13.75 -7.21 -20.63
CA PHE A 254 15.11 -6.72 -20.87
C PHE A 254 16.08 -7.04 -19.73
N SER A 255 15.62 -7.78 -18.71
CA SER A 255 16.40 -8.07 -17.49
C SER A 255 16.92 -6.79 -16.80
N LEU A 256 16.15 -5.70 -16.88
CA LEU A 256 16.49 -4.43 -16.22
C LEU A 256 15.88 -4.36 -14.82
N PRO A 257 16.58 -3.83 -13.82
CA PRO A 257 16.02 -3.70 -12.48
C PRO A 257 14.83 -2.73 -12.43
N MET A 258 13.70 -3.17 -11.87
CA MET A 258 12.47 -2.37 -11.76
C MET A 258 12.67 -1.09 -10.93
N TRP A 259 13.53 -1.14 -9.91
CA TRP A 259 13.76 -0.02 -8.99
C TRP A 259 14.29 1.24 -9.68
N ILE A 260 15.03 1.09 -10.79
CA ILE A 260 15.59 2.21 -11.56
C ILE A 260 14.45 3.08 -12.10
N PHE A 261 13.42 2.45 -12.67
CA PHE A 261 12.28 3.17 -13.25
C PHE A 261 11.44 3.88 -12.20
N ALA A 262 11.25 3.25 -11.03
CA ALA A 262 10.58 3.88 -9.90
C ALA A 262 11.34 5.11 -9.39
N CYS A 263 12.66 5.02 -9.22
CA CYS A 263 13.50 6.15 -8.82
C CYS A 263 13.53 7.26 -9.88
N MET A 264 13.65 6.92 -11.16
CA MET A 264 13.59 7.91 -12.24
C MET A 264 12.26 8.65 -12.26
N GLY A 265 11.15 7.94 -12.10
CA GLY A 265 9.83 8.55 -12.02
C GLY A 265 9.69 9.49 -10.82
N ALA A 266 10.19 9.07 -9.67
CA ALA A 266 10.20 9.90 -8.46
C ALA A 266 11.08 11.16 -8.60
N LEU A 267 12.22 11.08 -9.28
CA LEU A 267 13.11 12.23 -9.50
C LEU A 267 12.58 13.22 -10.55
N LEU A 268 11.66 12.80 -11.41
CA LEU A 268 11.04 13.65 -12.42
C LEU A 268 9.87 14.49 -11.88
N LEU A 269 9.39 14.18 -10.67
CA LEU A 269 8.32 14.87 -9.96
C LEU A 269 8.88 15.77 -8.85
#